data_AF-M4BR39-F1
#
_entry.id   AF-M4BR39-F1
#
_cell.length_a   1.000
_cell.length_b   1.000
_cell.length_c   1.000
_cell.angle_alpha   90.00
_cell.angle_beta   90.00
_cell.angle_gamma   90.00
#
_symmetry.space_group_name_H-M   'P 1'
#
loop_
_entity.id
_entity.type
_entity.pdbx_description
1 polymer ?
#
loop_
_entity_poly.entity_id
_entity_poly.type
_entity_poly.pdbx_seq_one_letter_code
_entity_poly.pdbx_strand_id
1 'polypeptide(L)'
;MGDFMSASIGGGADSNSLQDLREYLDELGNLITKYPGIANNSRFVLVPGPNDPGSSRAFPRHPVRSICYQLLHIFRFNTFHCAQLPDLCTRELRRKVPNLTCSTNPCRIRYYTQDLVIFRDNLQQKMQRHAILPLLPSEREEGAVIDTDNEEVIASSVSQMDISKHVLVIPTRACLAKTLIDQAHLCPLPLMANPINWDFDASLQLFPAPDVLIIGDSTEQYQLGYSSVGVFDPGPFHADFSFVLYRPSTNTTEFSRVE
;
A
#
# COMPACT_ATOMS: atom_id res chain seq x y z
N MET A 1 8.00 2.25 1.51
CA MET A 1 6.90 1.78 2.39
C MET A 1 7.45 0.64 3.24
N GLY A 2 6.79 0.26 4.33
CA GLY A 2 7.21 -0.95 5.07
C GLY A 2 7.17 -2.20 4.18
N ASP A 3 7.72 -3.34 4.58
CA ASP A 3 8.31 -3.63 5.88
C ASP A 3 9.72 -3.04 6.02
N PHE A 4 10.02 -2.42 7.16
CA PHE A 4 11.33 -1.79 7.43
C PHE A 4 12.39 -2.76 7.94
N MET A 5 11.97 -4.00 8.27
CA MET A 5 12.85 -5.08 8.69
C MET A 5 12.71 -6.26 7.72
N SER A 6 13.82 -6.93 7.41
CA SER A 6 13.82 -8.12 6.57
C SER A 6 13.28 -9.36 7.29
N ALA A 7 13.44 -9.43 8.62
CA ALA A 7 12.93 -10.50 9.45
C ALA A 7 11.68 -10.07 10.22
N SER A 8 10.66 -10.93 10.24
CA SER A 8 9.45 -10.69 11.03
C SER A 8 9.72 -10.88 12.52
N ILE A 9 9.12 -10.01 13.35
CA ILE A 9 9.17 -10.11 14.81
C ILE A 9 8.26 -11.23 15.28
N GLY A 10 8.85 -12.36 15.69
CA GLY A 10 8.15 -13.47 16.34
C GLY A 10 8.69 -14.84 15.94
N GLY A 11 9.54 -15.42 16.78
CA GLY A 11 9.93 -16.83 16.64
C GLY A 11 11.18 -17.31 17.39
N GLY A 12 11.90 -16.45 18.12
CA GLY A 12 13.10 -16.87 18.85
C GLY A 12 13.38 -15.99 20.06
N ALA A 13 13.90 -16.61 21.13
CA ALA A 13 14.20 -16.02 22.43
C ALA A 13 15.34 -14.96 22.42
N ASP A 14 15.92 -14.69 21.26
CA ASP A 14 16.95 -13.68 21.04
C ASP A 14 16.48 -12.74 19.91
N SER A 15 16.19 -11.47 20.20
CA SER A 15 16.36 -10.40 19.20
C SER A 15 16.03 -9.03 19.78
N ASN A 16 17.03 -8.17 19.78
CA ASN A 16 16.92 -6.72 19.94
C ASN A 16 16.18 -6.06 18.75
N SER A 17 15.16 -6.71 18.17
CA SER A 17 14.51 -6.28 16.92
C SER A 17 14.00 -4.84 16.92
N LEU A 18 13.48 -4.35 18.06
CA LEU A 18 13.09 -2.95 18.22
C LEU A 18 14.28 -1.98 18.24
N GLN A 19 15.40 -2.43 18.80
CA GLN A 19 16.65 -1.68 18.86
C GLN A 19 17.36 -1.72 17.50
N ASP A 20 17.34 -2.84 16.79
CA ASP A 20 17.83 -2.98 15.41
C ASP A 20 17.05 -2.03 14.47
N LEU A 21 15.71 -2.02 14.56
CA LEU A 21 14.90 -1.06 13.80
C LEU A 21 15.26 0.39 14.13
N ARG A 22 15.48 0.69 15.41
CA ARG A 22 15.90 2.03 15.84
C ARG A 22 17.24 2.43 15.22
N GLU A 23 18.19 1.51 15.16
CA GLU A 23 19.49 1.71 14.53
C GLU A 23 19.36 1.95 13.03
N TYR A 24 18.59 1.13 12.31
CA TYR A 24 18.33 1.32 10.88
C TYR A 24 17.62 2.65 10.56
N LEU A 25 16.65 3.05 11.40
CA LEU A 25 16.00 4.35 11.25
C LEU A 25 16.97 5.50 11.56
N ASP A 26 17.92 5.33 12.49
CA ASP A 26 18.93 6.34 12.77
C ASP A 26 19.94 6.49 11.64
N GLU A 27 20.35 5.38 11.01
CA GLU A 27 21.17 5.33 9.79
C GLU A 27 20.47 6.01 8.62
N LEU A 28 19.18 5.72 8.41
CA LEU A 28 18.37 6.41 7.40
C LEU A 28 18.34 7.92 7.63
N GLY A 29 18.25 8.35 8.90
CA GLY A 29 18.29 9.76 9.26
C GLY A 29 19.65 10.41 8.94
N ASN A 30 20.75 9.70 9.18
CA ASN A 30 22.09 10.15 8.80
C ASN A 30 22.24 10.25 7.27
N LEU A 31 21.69 9.30 6.52
CA LEU A 31 21.71 9.29 5.06
C LEU A 31 20.94 10.48 4.48
N ILE A 32 19.76 10.81 5.02
CA ILE A 32 18.99 11.98 4.58
C ILE A 32 19.75 13.27 4.89
N THR A 33 20.37 13.36 6.07
CA THR A 33 21.15 14.53 6.49
C THR A 33 22.38 14.77 5.58
N LYS A 34 22.95 13.70 5.00
CA LYS A 34 24.05 13.78 4.03
C LYS A 34 23.68 14.57 2.76
N TYR A 35 22.40 14.60 2.38
CA TYR A 35 21.91 15.26 1.16
C TYR A 35 20.97 16.42 1.50
N PRO A 36 21.49 17.64 1.78
CA PRO A 36 20.69 18.76 2.29
C PRO A 36 19.63 19.26 1.29
N GLY A 37 19.87 19.10 -0.01
CA GLY A 37 18.89 19.46 -1.04
C GLY A 37 17.59 18.66 -0.93
N ILE A 38 17.68 17.38 -0.53
CA ILE A 38 16.52 16.51 -0.29
C ILE A 38 15.95 16.80 1.10
N ALA A 39 16.79 16.93 2.12
CA ALA A 39 16.33 17.16 3.50
C ALA A 39 15.46 18.42 3.64
N ASN A 40 15.82 19.50 2.92
CA ASN A 40 15.12 20.77 3.02
C ASN A 40 13.85 20.86 2.14
N ASN A 41 13.87 20.24 0.95
CA ASN A 41 12.79 20.40 -0.04
C ASN A 41 11.81 19.23 -0.10
N SER A 42 12.17 18.07 0.46
CA SER A 42 11.35 16.86 0.41
C SER A 42 10.61 16.62 1.72
N ARG A 43 9.39 16.11 1.60
CA ARG A 43 8.60 15.59 2.71
C ARG A 43 8.61 14.07 2.66
N PHE A 44 8.86 13.44 3.80
CA PHE A 44 8.94 11.98 3.92
C PHE A 44 7.71 11.46 4.66
N VAL A 45 7.06 10.44 4.09
CA VAL A 45 5.91 9.77 4.71
C VAL A 45 6.25 8.31 4.96
N LEU A 46 6.24 7.89 6.22
CA LEU A 46 6.45 6.48 6.58
C LEU A 46 5.10 5.80 6.71
N VAL A 47 4.90 4.77 5.89
CA VAL A 47 3.71 3.92 5.91
C VAL A 47 4.12 2.54 6.43
N PRO A 48 3.54 2.05 7.54
CA PRO A 48 3.89 0.76 8.13
C PRO A 48 3.44 -0.40 7.25
N GLY A 49 4.27 -1.44 7.20
CA GLY A 49 3.95 -2.73 6.60
C GLY A 49 3.33 -3.72 7.59
N PRO A 50 2.85 -4.88 7.11
CA PRO A 50 2.28 -5.93 7.96
C PRO A 50 3.26 -6.60 8.93
N ASN A 51 4.57 -6.54 8.67
CA ASN A 51 5.60 -7.21 9.50
C ASN A 51 6.34 -6.24 10.44
N ASP A 52 5.98 -4.96 10.45
CA ASP A 52 6.63 -3.95 11.30
C ASP A 52 6.24 -4.09 12.79
N PRO A 53 7.16 -3.80 13.73
CA PRO A 53 6.86 -3.82 15.15
C PRO A 53 5.77 -2.83 15.53
N GLY A 54 4.86 -3.27 16.42
CA GLY A 54 3.76 -2.43 16.91
C GLY A 54 2.63 -2.22 15.90
N SER A 55 2.78 -2.69 14.66
CA SER A 55 1.68 -2.77 13.72
C SER A 55 0.78 -3.96 14.07
N SER A 56 -0.48 -3.69 14.41
CA SER A 56 -1.49 -4.76 14.48
C SER A 56 -1.60 -5.45 13.11
N ARG A 57 -1.84 -6.76 13.11
CA ARG A 57 -2.26 -7.46 11.88
C ARG A 57 -3.67 -7.06 11.45
N ALA A 58 -4.41 -6.33 12.30
CA ALA A 58 -5.70 -5.75 11.98
C ALA A 58 -5.58 -4.34 11.39
N PHE A 59 -6.51 -4.02 10.49
CA PHE A 59 -6.62 -2.70 9.88
C PHE A 59 -7.57 -1.76 10.65
N PRO A 60 -7.38 -0.43 10.57
CA PRO A 60 -6.21 0.26 10.03
C PRO A 60 -4.99 0.04 10.93
N ARG A 61 -3.82 -0.17 10.33
CA ARG A 61 -2.59 -0.29 11.08
C ARG A 61 -2.21 1.07 11.63
N HIS A 62 -1.93 1.11 12.92
CA HIS A 62 -1.33 2.28 13.53
C HIS A 62 0.02 2.58 12.87
N PRO A 63 0.44 3.86 12.83
CA PRO A 63 1.83 4.17 12.50
C PRO A 63 2.76 3.32 13.37
N VAL A 64 4.01 3.14 12.95
CA VAL A 64 5.10 2.55 13.76
C VAL A 64 5.40 3.45 14.98
N ARG A 65 4.40 3.61 15.84
CA ARG A 65 4.39 4.24 17.16
C ARG A 65 4.15 3.11 18.12
N SER A 66 5.04 2.99 19.09
CA SER A 66 4.98 1.95 20.10
C SER A 66 3.65 2.01 20.85
N ILE A 67 2.88 0.93 20.69
CA ILE A 67 1.65 0.48 21.34
C ILE A 67 1.16 1.33 22.54
N CYS A 68 -0.11 1.76 22.47
CA CYS A 68 -0.97 1.79 23.64
C CYS A 68 -2.37 1.39 23.19
N TYR A 69 -2.75 0.13 23.43
CA TYR A 69 -4.15 -0.24 23.45
C TYR A 69 -4.55 -0.64 24.88
N GLN A 70 -5.63 -0.01 25.32
CA GLN A 70 -6.49 -0.38 26.44
C GLN A 70 -5.97 -0.11 27.87
N LEU A 71 -6.26 1.10 28.37
CA LEU A 71 -7.01 1.31 29.62
C LEU A 71 -7.19 2.82 29.84
N LEU A 72 -8.32 3.37 29.37
CA LEU A 72 -8.88 4.63 29.89
C LEU A 72 -10.37 4.72 29.50
N HIS A 73 -11.12 3.66 29.81
CA HIS A 73 -12.48 3.86 30.28
C HIS A 73 -12.38 3.93 31.81
N ILE A 74 -13.04 4.93 32.40
CA ILE A 74 -12.97 5.35 33.83
C ILE A 74 -11.84 6.36 34.10
N PHE A 75 -11.98 7.59 33.61
CA PHE A 75 -12.11 8.78 34.45
C PHE A 75 -12.18 10.01 33.53
N ARG A 76 -13.36 10.62 33.49
CA ARG A 76 -13.53 12.01 33.06
C ARG A 76 -12.64 12.89 33.94
N PHE A 77 -11.47 13.30 33.47
CA PHE A 77 -10.88 14.56 33.92
C PHE A 77 -10.10 15.20 32.77
N ASN A 78 -10.46 16.44 32.52
CA ASN A 78 -9.80 17.38 31.64
C ASN A 78 -8.30 17.45 31.98
N THR A 79 -7.47 17.57 30.92
CA THR A 79 -6.01 17.75 30.95
C THR A 79 -5.20 16.46 31.05
N PHE A 80 -5.19 15.65 29.99
CA PHE A 80 -4.20 14.58 29.83
C PHE A 80 -2.95 15.09 29.11
N HIS A 81 -1.99 15.57 29.89
CA HIS A 81 -0.58 15.45 29.53
C HIS A 81 -0.26 13.95 29.41
N CYS A 82 -0.26 13.43 28.18
CA CYS A 82 0.26 12.09 27.90
C CYS A 82 1.79 12.18 27.86
N ALA A 83 2.43 12.11 29.02
CA ALA A 83 3.87 11.94 29.12
C ALA A 83 4.21 10.43 29.19
N GLN A 84 5.15 10.03 28.32
CA GLN A 84 5.99 8.82 28.38
C GLN A 84 5.24 7.49 28.12
N LEU A 85 5.23 6.93 26.89
CA LEU A 85 6.38 6.16 26.36
C LEU A 85 6.46 5.90 24.79
N PRO A 86 5.96 6.71 23.83
CA PRO A 86 5.61 6.18 22.49
C PRO A 86 6.51 6.58 21.31
N ASP A 87 7.76 6.99 21.55
CA ASP A 87 8.65 7.64 20.56
C ASP A 87 10.02 6.93 20.36
N LEU A 88 10.24 5.73 20.93
CA LEU A 88 11.59 5.13 21.03
C LEU A 88 12.31 4.88 19.69
N CYS A 89 11.63 4.35 18.68
CA CYS A 89 12.27 3.99 17.40
C CYS A 89 12.34 5.17 16.42
N THR A 90 11.33 6.04 16.38
CA THR A 90 11.23 7.09 15.35
C THR A 90 11.64 8.50 15.83
N ARG A 91 11.84 8.71 17.13
CA ARG A 91 12.17 10.05 17.68
C ARG A 91 13.49 10.58 17.15
N GLU A 92 14.52 9.73 17.10
CA GLU A 92 15.83 10.18 16.61
C GLU A 92 15.77 10.56 15.13
N LEU A 93 15.10 9.75 14.31
CA LEU A 93 14.87 10.06 12.90
C LEU A 93 14.07 11.37 12.73
N ARG A 94 13.02 11.59 13.52
CA ARG A 94 12.22 12.83 13.48
C ARG A 94 13.01 14.07 13.94
N ARG A 95 13.95 13.90 14.87
CA ARG A 95 14.85 14.98 15.30
C ARG A 95 15.81 15.39 14.19
N LYS A 96 16.30 14.43 13.40
CA LYS A 96 17.19 14.69 12.25
C LYS A 96 16.41 15.22 11.03
N VAL A 97 15.19 14.71 10.80
CA VAL A 97 14.36 15.03 9.63
C VAL A 97 13.03 15.62 10.10
N PRO A 98 12.91 16.96 10.22
CA PRO A 98 11.67 17.58 10.70
C PRO A 98 10.51 17.45 9.69
N ASN A 99 10.82 17.27 8.41
CA ASN A 99 9.84 17.07 7.32
C ASN A 99 9.31 15.62 7.23
N LEU A 100 9.46 14.84 8.31
CA LEU A 100 9.03 13.44 8.40
C LEU A 100 7.63 13.31 9.03
N THR A 101 6.76 12.54 8.40
CA THR A 101 5.44 12.19 8.94
C THR A 101 5.28 10.67 9.00
N CYS A 102 5.14 10.11 10.21
CA CYS A 102 4.76 8.70 10.38
C CYS A 102 3.23 8.57 10.27
N SER A 103 2.76 7.85 9.26
CA SER A 103 1.36 7.71 8.91
C SER A 103 0.81 6.32 9.26
N THR A 104 -0.52 6.16 9.26
CA THR A 104 -1.22 4.86 9.33
C THR A 104 -1.10 4.08 8.03
N ASN A 105 -1.58 2.84 8.02
CA ASN A 105 -1.81 2.07 6.80
C ASN A 105 -3.25 1.49 6.81
N PRO A 106 -4.14 1.90 5.89
CA PRO A 106 -3.91 2.82 4.77
C PRO A 106 -3.59 4.25 5.21
N CYS A 107 -3.07 5.04 4.27
CA CYS A 107 -3.05 6.49 4.39
C CYS A 107 -3.57 7.18 3.13
N ARG A 108 -4.08 8.39 3.30
CA ARG A 108 -4.56 9.24 2.21
C ARG A 108 -3.76 10.52 2.19
N ILE A 109 -3.33 10.92 1.01
CA ILE A 109 -2.62 12.15 0.76
C ILE A 109 -3.44 12.95 -0.23
N ARG A 110 -3.92 14.11 0.22
CA ARG A 110 -4.57 15.08 -0.65
C ARG A 110 -3.53 16.03 -1.22
N TYR A 111 -3.38 16.04 -2.54
CA TYR A 111 -2.50 16.95 -3.25
C TYR A 111 -3.34 17.86 -4.15
N TYR A 112 -3.57 19.10 -3.69
CA TYR A 112 -4.52 20.05 -4.29
C TYR A 112 -5.92 19.44 -4.48
N THR A 113 -6.27 19.11 -5.73
CA THR A 113 -7.56 18.53 -6.12
C THR A 113 -7.53 17.01 -6.18
N GLN A 114 -6.34 16.39 -6.09
CA GLN A 114 -6.17 14.95 -6.24
C GLN A 114 -6.12 14.26 -4.89
N ASP A 115 -6.83 13.14 -4.78
CA ASP A 115 -6.80 12.26 -3.61
C ASP A 115 -6.02 10.98 -3.94
N LEU A 116 -4.87 10.82 -3.28
CA LEU A 116 -3.98 9.67 -3.41
C LEU A 116 -4.18 8.74 -2.22
N VAL A 117 -4.50 7.47 -2.45
CA VAL A 117 -4.63 6.45 -1.41
C VAL A 117 -3.44 5.51 -1.48
N ILE A 118 -2.74 5.35 -0.37
CA ILE A 118 -1.62 4.41 -0.23
C ILE A 118 -2.05 3.29 0.70
N PHE A 119 -1.88 2.06 0.22
CA PHE A 119 -2.18 0.86 0.98
C PHE A 119 -1.07 -0.17 0.80
N ARG A 120 -0.34 -0.47 1.87
CA ARG A 120 0.74 -1.46 1.85
C ARG A 120 0.21 -2.76 2.40
N ASP A 121 -0.12 -3.76 1.60
CA ASP A 121 -0.50 -5.10 2.06
C ASP A 121 -0.33 -6.12 0.93
N ASN A 122 -0.13 -7.39 1.27
CA ASN A 122 0.02 -8.44 0.25
C ASN A 122 -1.36 -8.92 -0.26
N LEU A 123 -2.12 -8.00 -0.85
CA LEU A 123 -3.50 -8.23 -1.29
C LEU A 123 -3.61 -9.27 -2.38
N GLN A 124 -2.69 -9.28 -3.35
CA GLN A 124 -2.75 -10.19 -4.49
C GLN A 124 -2.71 -11.64 -4.01
N GLN A 125 -1.77 -11.97 -3.13
CA GLN A 125 -1.65 -13.31 -2.55
C GLN A 125 -2.87 -13.67 -1.68
N LYS A 126 -3.41 -12.71 -0.92
CA LYS A 126 -4.58 -12.95 -0.07
C LYS A 126 -5.84 -13.20 -0.89
N MET A 127 -6.07 -12.40 -1.93
CA MET A 127 -7.21 -12.56 -2.82
C MET A 127 -7.12 -13.83 -3.66
N GLN A 128 -5.93 -14.18 -4.16
CA GLN A 128 -5.70 -15.45 -4.85
C GLN A 128 -6.10 -16.67 -4.01
N ARG A 129 -5.77 -16.67 -2.71
CA ARG A 129 -6.12 -17.78 -1.80
C ARG A 129 -7.61 -17.89 -1.52
N HIS A 130 -8.37 -16.81 -1.68
CA HIS A 130 -9.82 -16.75 -1.44
C HIS A 130 -10.62 -16.67 -2.73
N ALA A 131 -9.96 -16.76 -3.89
CA ALA A 131 -10.63 -16.75 -5.18
C ALA A 131 -11.41 -18.05 -5.37
N ILE A 132 -12.70 -17.94 -5.70
CA ILE A 132 -13.56 -19.08 -6.00
C ILE A 132 -13.12 -19.75 -7.30
N LEU A 133 -12.70 -18.94 -8.28
CA LEU A 133 -12.22 -19.39 -9.56
C LEU A 133 -10.69 -19.31 -9.60
N PRO A 134 -10.00 -20.34 -10.12
CA PRO A 134 -8.56 -20.29 -10.31
C PRO A 134 -8.24 -19.20 -11.34
N LEU A 135 -7.29 -18.34 -10.99
CA LEU A 135 -6.77 -17.35 -11.92
C LEU A 135 -5.78 -18.04 -12.84
N LEU A 136 -5.98 -17.90 -14.16
CA LEU A 136 -5.00 -18.38 -15.13
C LEU A 136 -3.77 -17.46 -15.05
N PRO A 137 -2.55 -18.02 -14.94
CA PRO A 137 -1.35 -17.20 -15.00
C PRO A 137 -1.30 -16.51 -16.36
N SER A 138 -1.05 -15.21 -16.35
CA SER A 138 -0.80 -14.44 -17.57
C SER A 138 0.46 -15.00 -18.22
N GLU A 139 0.31 -15.72 -19.32
CA GLU A 139 1.45 -16.02 -20.20
C GLU A 139 1.92 -14.70 -20.80
N ARG A 140 3.06 -14.20 -20.29
CA ARG A 140 3.96 -13.18 -20.89
C ARG A 140 3.27 -11.94 -21.46
N GLU A 141 3.30 -10.85 -20.71
CA GLU A 141 3.13 -9.50 -21.26
C GLU A 141 4.30 -9.15 -22.19
N GLU A 142 4.27 -9.60 -23.44
CA GLU A 142 5.04 -8.99 -24.53
C GLU A 142 4.05 -8.49 -25.59
N GLY A 143 3.88 -7.16 -25.66
CA GLY A 143 3.38 -6.45 -26.83
C GLY A 143 1.86 -6.28 -26.94
N ALA A 144 1.30 -5.27 -26.27
CA ALA A 144 0.05 -4.65 -26.70
C ALA A 144 0.28 -3.15 -26.89
N VAL A 145 0.79 -2.79 -28.06
CA VAL A 145 0.63 -1.44 -28.63
C VAL A 145 -0.82 -1.40 -29.13
N ILE A 146 -1.66 -0.57 -28.50
CA ILE A 146 -3.00 -0.29 -28.98
C ILE A 146 -2.84 0.77 -30.08
N ASP A 147 -2.80 0.33 -31.34
CA ASP A 147 -3.03 1.22 -32.47
C ASP A 147 -4.54 1.35 -32.63
N THR A 148 -5.06 2.51 -32.19
CA THR A 148 -6.36 3.01 -32.59
C THR A 148 -6.30 3.33 -34.07
N ASP A 149 -7.02 2.59 -34.90
CA ASP A 149 -7.71 3.07 -36.12
C ASP A 149 -8.34 1.88 -36.86
N ASN A 150 -9.65 1.69 -36.68
CA ASN A 150 -10.63 1.34 -37.73
C ASN A 150 -11.90 0.73 -37.10
N GLU A 151 -12.98 1.52 -37.13
CA GLU A 151 -14.33 1.00 -37.19
C GLU A 151 -14.51 0.26 -38.53
N GLU A 152 -14.86 -1.03 -38.52
CA GLU A 152 -15.94 -1.49 -39.39
C GLU A 152 -16.51 -2.86 -38.98
N VAL A 153 -17.84 -2.83 -38.97
CA VAL A 153 -18.86 -3.85 -38.75
C VAL A 153 -18.67 -5.09 -39.62
N ILE A 154 -18.63 -6.30 -39.04
CA ILE A 154 -19.23 -7.49 -39.66
C ILE A 154 -20.04 -8.25 -38.61
N ALA A 155 -21.35 -7.99 -38.61
CA ALA A 155 -22.33 -8.84 -37.98
C ALA A 155 -22.60 -10.05 -38.90
N SER A 156 -22.31 -11.26 -38.43
CA SER A 156 -23.01 -12.45 -38.90
C SER A 156 -22.92 -13.59 -37.90
N SER A 157 -24.10 -14.12 -37.58
CA SER A 157 -24.38 -15.46 -37.03
C SER A 157 -24.52 -15.57 -35.50
N VAL A 158 -25.78 -15.47 -35.05
CA VAL A 158 -26.25 -16.01 -33.78
C VAL A 158 -26.15 -17.54 -33.83
N SER A 159 -25.22 -18.11 -33.07
CA SER A 159 -25.24 -19.54 -32.74
C SER A 159 -24.64 -19.78 -31.36
N GLN A 160 -25.51 -20.19 -30.43
CA GLN A 160 -25.26 -20.89 -29.16
C GLN A 160 -24.25 -20.23 -28.19
N MET A 161 -24.78 -19.78 -27.06
CA MET A 161 -24.01 -19.27 -25.92
C MET A 161 -23.09 -20.37 -25.34
N ASP A 162 -21.83 -20.37 -25.78
CA ASP A 162 -20.74 -21.10 -25.14
C ASP A 162 -20.25 -20.31 -23.92
N ILE A 163 -20.79 -20.66 -22.75
CA ILE A 163 -20.45 -20.10 -21.42
C ILE A 163 -18.96 -20.32 -21.08
N SER A 164 -18.29 -21.25 -21.75
CA SER A 164 -16.93 -21.70 -21.42
C SER A 164 -15.80 -20.85 -22.00
N LYS A 165 -16.07 -19.96 -22.96
CA LYS A 165 -15.03 -19.11 -23.61
C LYS A 165 -15.06 -17.64 -23.15
N HIS A 166 -16.10 -17.26 -22.39
CA HIS A 166 -16.20 -15.96 -21.73
C HIS A 166 -15.65 -15.97 -20.29
N VAL A 167 -14.97 -17.05 -19.88
CA VAL A 167 -14.04 -17.06 -18.74
C VAL A 167 -12.90 -16.15 -19.12
N LEU A 168 -13.17 -14.85 -19.00
CA LEU A 168 -12.31 -13.76 -19.41
C LEU A 168 -10.91 -14.04 -18.89
N VAL A 169 -9.95 -14.08 -19.81
CA VAL A 169 -8.51 -14.02 -19.53
C VAL A 169 -8.24 -12.62 -18.96
N ILE A 170 -8.64 -12.38 -17.71
CA ILE A 170 -8.30 -11.14 -17.00
C ILE A 170 -6.96 -11.40 -16.34
N PRO A 171 -5.91 -10.61 -16.64
CA PRO A 171 -4.68 -10.71 -15.90
C PRO A 171 -4.97 -10.50 -14.41
N THR A 172 -4.36 -11.31 -13.55
CA THR A 172 -4.62 -11.33 -12.09
C THR A 172 -4.63 -9.92 -11.47
N ARG A 173 -3.74 -9.06 -11.97
CA ARG A 173 -3.58 -7.65 -11.56
C ARG A 173 -4.80 -6.78 -11.90
N ALA A 174 -5.39 -6.94 -13.09
CA ALA A 174 -6.58 -6.20 -13.49
C ALA A 174 -7.83 -6.66 -12.72
N CYS A 175 -7.92 -7.95 -12.40
CA CYS A 175 -8.99 -8.47 -11.55
C CYS A 175 -8.92 -7.88 -10.13
N LEU A 176 -7.71 -7.73 -9.57
CA LEU A 176 -7.48 -7.07 -8.29
C LEU A 176 -7.96 -5.61 -8.31
N ALA A 177 -7.47 -4.80 -9.26
CA ALA A 177 -7.84 -3.40 -9.37
C ALA A 177 -9.37 -3.23 -9.56
N LYS A 178 -9.97 -4.02 -10.45
CA LYS A 178 -11.42 -4.03 -10.68
C LYS A 178 -12.20 -4.35 -9.40
N THR A 179 -11.79 -5.39 -8.66
CA THR A 179 -12.49 -5.80 -7.44
C THR A 179 -12.41 -4.70 -6.36
N LEU A 180 -11.25 -4.08 -6.17
CA LEU A 180 -11.11 -3.04 -5.14
C LEU A 180 -11.95 -1.80 -5.45
N ILE A 181 -11.94 -1.36 -6.71
CA ILE A 181 -12.71 -0.18 -7.13
C ILE A 181 -14.21 -0.47 -7.16
N ASP A 182 -14.64 -1.61 -7.71
CA ASP A 182 -16.06 -1.96 -7.79
C ASP A 182 -16.68 -2.22 -6.39
N GLN A 183 -15.91 -2.83 -5.48
CA GLN A 183 -16.36 -3.02 -4.08
C GLN A 183 -16.22 -1.75 -3.23
N ALA A 184 -15.58 -0.70 -3.76
CA ALA A 184 -15.27 0.53 -3.07
C ALA A 184 -14.65 0.30 -1.66
N HIS A 185 -13.81 -0.73 -1.51
CA HIS A 185 -13.22 -1.12 -0.23
C HIS A 185 -11.82 -1.70 -0.42
N LEU A 186 -10.85 -1.27 0.42
CA LEU A 186 -9.46 -1.76 0.36
C LEU A 186 -9.29 -3.22 0.79
N CYS A 187 -10.24 -3.75 1.57
CA CYS A 187 -10.21 -5.12 2.08
C CYS A 187 -11.54 -5.84 1.79
N PRO A 188 -11.79 -6.31 0.57
CA PRO A 188 -12.99 -7.07 0.21
C PRO A 188 -12.80 -8.57 0.55
N LEU A 189 -12.36 -8.85 1.78
CA LEU A 189 -12.04 -10.19 2.25
C LEU A 189 -12.72 -10.44 3.61
N PRO A 190 -13.01 -11.70 3.96
CA PRO A 190 -13.62 -12.01 5.26
C PRO A 190 -12.68 -11.62 6.41
N LEU A 191 -13.26 -11.27 7.57
CA LEU A 191 -12.51 -10.87 8.77
C LEU A 191 -11.51 -11.93 9.25
N MET A 192 -11.73 -13.20 8.93
CA MET A 192 -10.81 -14.30 9.23
C MET A 192 -9.52 -14.22 8.40
N ALA A 193 -9.60 -13.67 7.18
CA ALA A 193 -8.45 -13.49 6.29
C ALA A 193 -7.73 -12.17 6.56
N ASN A 194 -8.50 -11.09 6.76
CA ASN A 194 -8.00 -9.76 7.09
C ASN A 194 -8.83 -9.17 8.23
N PRO A 195 -8.34 -9.21 9.48
CA PRO A 195 -9.06 -8.63 10.60
C PRO A 195 -9.13 -7.11 10.44
N ILE A 196 -10.30 -6.54 10.72
CA ILE A 196 -10.55 -5.10 10.67
C ILE A 196 -11.09 -4.68 12.03
N ASN A 197 -10.58 -3.57 12.54
CA ASN A 197 -11.18 -2.89 13.68
C ASN A 197 -12.48 -2.23 13.22
N TRP A 198 -13.60 -2.73 13.74
CA TRP A 198 -14.94 -2.29 13.35
C TRP A 198 -15.15 -0.78 13.51
N ASP A 199 -14.54 -0.15 14.53
CA ASP A 199 -14.67 1.29 14.77
C ASP A 199 -14.07 2.15 13.64
N PHE A 200 -13.14 1.58 12.87
CA PHE A 200 -12.39 2.29 11.84
C PHE A 200 -12.56 1.68 10.44
N ASP A 201 -13.59 0.86 10.23
CA ASP A 201 -13.90 0.27 8.92
C ASP A 201 -14.08 1.34 7.83
N ALA A 202 -14.73 2.46 8.18
CA ALA A 202 -14.91 3.61 7.28
C ALA A 202 -13.59 4.19 6.71
N SER A 203 -12.45 3.97 7.38
CA SER A 203 -11.16 4.44 6.86
C SER A 203 -10.67 3.66 5.64
N LEU A 204 -11.15 2.42 5.46
CA LEU A 204 -10.79 1.50 4.37
C LEU A 204 -11.69 1.66 3.13
N GLN A 205 -12.77 2.44 3.23
CA GLN A 205 -13.73 2.66 2.15
C GLN A 205 -13.16 3.57 1.05
N LEU A 206 -13.16 3.12 -0.20
CA LEU A 206 -12.74 3.89 -1.37
C LEU A 206 -13.86 4.76 -1.95
N PHE A 207 -14.85 5.13 -1.13
CA PHE A 207 -15.90 6.07 -1.51
C PHE A 207 -15.68 7.41 -0.81
N PRO A 208 -15.52 8.54 -1.53
CA PRO A 208 -15.50 8.67 -3.00
C PRO A 208 -14.25 8.04 -3.63
N ALA A 209 -14.36 7.68 -4.92
CA ALA A 209 -13.26 7.05 -5.66
C ALA A 209 -12.02 7.97 -5.70
N PRO A 210 -10.81 7.45 -5.41
CA PRO A 210 -9.60 8.25 -5.45
C PRO A 210 -9.13 8.49 -6.89
N ASP A 211 -8.33 9.52 -7.12
CA ASP A 211 -7.67 9.71 -8.43
C ASP A 211 -6.57 8.67 -8.64
N VAL A 212 -5.87 8.32 -7.56
CA VAL A 212 -4.74 7.38 -7.59
C VAL A 212 -4.79 6.43 -6.40
N LEU A 213 -4.62 5.14 -6.70
CA LEU A 213 -4.51 4.06 -5.73
C LEU A 213 -3.13 3.40 -5.84
N ILE A 214 -2.33 3.55 -4.79
CA ILE A 214 -1.00 2.97 -4.67
C ILE A 214 -1.08 1.73 -3.78
N ILE A 215 -0.92 0.56 -4.38
CA ILE A 215 -0.93 -0.72 -3.68
C ILE A 215 0.52 -1.14 -3.51
N GLY A 216 1.03 -1.21 -2.29
CA GLY A 216 2.33 -1.81 -2.03
C GLY A 216 2.17 -3.30 -1.76
N ASP A 217 2.40 -4.14 -2.76
CA ASP A 217 2.47 -5.60 -2.58
C ASP A 217 3.95 -6.04 -2.73
N SER A 218 4.24 -7.29 -2.39
CA SER A 218 5.53 -7.94 -2.64
C SER A 218 5.60 -8.56 -4.04
N THR A 219 4.75 -8.11 -4.96
CA THR A 219 4.67 -8.59 -6.35
C THR A 219 5.50 -7.73 -7.30
N GLU A 220 5.67 -8.19 -8.53
CA GLU A 220 6.31 -7.38 -9.58
C GLU A 220 5.55 -6.08 -9.82
N GLN A 221 6.29 -5.04 -10.22
CA GLN A 221 5.73 -3.74 -10.55
C GLN A 221 4.71 -3.80 -11.67
N TYR A 222 3.63 -3.04 -11.53
CA TYR A 222 2.65 -2.85 -12.60
C TYR A 222 1.93 -1.51 -12.48
N GLN A 223 1.35 -1.08 -13.60
CA GLN A 223 0.46 0.07 -13.70
C GLN A 223 -0.78 -0.34 -14.46
N LEU A 224 -1.94 0.03 -13.94
CA LEU A 224 -3.25 -0.24 -14.51
C LEU A 224 -4.14 0.98 -14.36
N GLY A 225 -4.94 1.28 -15.38
CA GLY A 225 -6.01 2.27 -15.29
C GLY A 225 -7.35 1.55 -15.23
N TYR A 226 -8.19 1.88 -14.25
CA TYR A 226 -9.56 1.36 -14.18
C TYR A 226 -10.54 2.42 -13.69
N SER A 227 -11.65 2.63 -14.43
CA SER A 227 -12.71 3.59 -14.07
C SER A 227 -12.18 4.98 -13.68
N SER A 228 -11.28 5.54 -14.49
CA SER A 228 -10.57 6.82 -14.26
C SER A 228 -9.61 6.90 -13.07
N VAL A 229 -9.41 5.79 -12.33
CA VAL A 229 -8.43 5.69 -11.24
C VAL A 229 -7.12 5.12 -11.79
N GLY A 230 -6.01 5.80 -11.49
CA GLY A 230 -4.67 5.27 -11.73
C GLY A 230 -4.25 4.31 -10.61
N VAL A 231 -4.10 3.03 -10.90
CA VAL A 231 -3.63 2.02 -9.94
C VAL A 231 -2.20 1.62 -10.28
N PHE A 232 -1.30 1.68 -9.31
CA PHE A 232 0.07 1.19 -9.52
C PHE A 232 0.66 0.55 -8.28
N ASP A 233 1.58 -0.40 -8.52
CA ASP A 233 2.37 -1.08 -7.51
C ASP A 233 3.86 -0.78 -7.73
N PRO A 234 4.55 -0.18 -6.75
CA PRO A 234 5.99 0.04 -6.83
C PRO A 234 6.82 -1.25 -6.67
N GLY A 235 6.21 -2.35 -6.23
CA GLY A 235 6.87 -3.62 -5.99
C GLY A 235 7.90 -3.59 -4.83
N PRO A 236 8.57 -4.73 -4.58
CA PRO A 236 9.54 -4.85 -3.50
C PRO A 236 10.86 -4.16 -3.84
N PHE A 237 11.13 -3.02 -3.19
CA PHE A 237 12.38 -2.27 -3.35
C PHE A 237 13.63 -3.11 -3.01
N HIS A 238 13.54 -4.04 -2.06
CA HIS A 238 14.70 -4.85 -1.64
C HIS A 238 15.15 -5.91 -2.67
N ALA A 239 14.30 -6.23 -3.65
CA ALA A 239 14.62 -7.24 -4.67
C ALA A 239 15.33 -6.60 -5.86
N ASP A 240 14.70 -5.60 -6.46
CA ASP A 240 15.13 -5.02 -7.73
C ASP A 240 15.52 -3.53 -7.63
N PHE A 241 15.62 -2.95 -6.43
CA PHE A 241 15.86 -1.52 -6.18
C PHE A 241 14.98 -0.58 -7.01
N SER A 242 13.77 -1.05 -7.31
CA SER A 242 12.86 -0.38 -8.22
C SER A 242 11.85 0.45 -7.46
N PHE A 243 11.50 1.60 -8.03
CA PHE A 243 10.58 2.55 -7.43
C PHE A 243 9.78 3.28 -8.52
N VAL A 244 8.64 3.84 -8.12
CA VAL A 244 7.75 4.55 -9.03
C VAL A 244 7.79 6.05 -8.72
N LEU A 245 7.94 6.85 -9.76
CA LEU A 245 7.78 8.30 -9.72
C LEU A 245 6.40 8.67 -10.27
N TYR A 246 5.57 9.28 -9.44
CA TYR A 246 4.28 9.82 -9.86
C TYR A 246 4.35 11.35 -9.94
N ARG A 247 3.97 11.91 -11.11
CA ARG A 247 3.87 13.35 -11.32
C ARG A 247 2.39 13.78 -11.30
N PRO A 248 1.93 14.47 -10.25
CA PRO A 248 0.52 14.85 -10.12
C PRO A 248 0.10 15.89 -11.18
N SER A 249 1.01 16.72 -11.68
CA SER A 249 0.66 17.74 -12.69
C SER A 249 0.24 17.15 -14.04
N THR A 250 0.81 16.02 -14.43
CA THR A 250 0.57 15.35 -15.71
C THR A 250 -0.18 14.03 -15.55
N ASN A 251 -0.44 13.60 -14.31
CA ASN A 251 -0.94 12.27 -13.98
C ASN A 251 -0.12 11.14 -14.63
N THR A 252 1.19 11.34 -14.80
CA THR A 252 2.08 10.35 -15.39
C THR A 252 2.86 9.62 -14.29
N THR A 253 2.99 8.31 -14.46
CA THR A 253 3.82 7.43 -13.65
C THR A 253 5.02 6.98 -14.47
N GLU A 254 6.19 7.01 -13.86
CA GLU A 254 7.43 6.51 -14.44
C GLU A 254 8.03 5.44 -13.53
N PHE A 255 8.41 4.32 -14.14
CA PHE A 255 9.15 3.27 -13.44
C PHE A 255 10.63 3.59 -13.51
N SER A 256 11.31 3.51 -12.37
CA SER A 256 12.73 3.77 -12.25
C SER A 256 13.38 2.64 -11.45
N ARG A 257 14.60 2.30 -11.84
CA ARG A 257 15.43 1.29 -11.18
C ARG A 257 16.79 1.90 -10.89
N VAL A 258 17.30 1.66 -9.69
CA VAL A 258 18.70 1.99 -9.36
C VAL A 258 19.56 0.79 -9.77
N GLU A 259 20.50 1.01 -10.69
CA GLU A 259 21.54 0.04 -11.06
C GLU A 259 22.78 0.18 -10.18
#